data_AF-A0A2E7JQF1-F1
#
_entry.id   AF-A0A2E7JQF1-F1
#
_cell.length_a   1.000
_cell.length_b   1.000
_cell.length_c   1.000
_cell.angle_alpha   90.00
_cell.angle_beta   90.00
_cell.angle_gamma   90.00
#
_symmetry.space_group_name_H-M   'P 1'
#
loop_
_entity.id
_entity.type
_entity.pdbx_description
1 polymer ?
#
loop_
_entity_poly.entity_id
_entity_poly.type
_entity_poly.pdbx_seq_one_letter_code
_entity_poly.pdbx_strand_id
1 'polypeptide(L)'
;MRYRIFRTVDPGGNCRSIFKSLLALEKTRIVKNIRVLIASDSPLQSRSLQRMLAQNGHQIVQAGSSQEAMAHIDKHGVDLCFVQDVLPDQSGLELCRAYAAASEADRIPIVVFSR
;
A
#
# COMPACT_ATOMS: atom_id res chain seq x y z
N MET A 1 6.46 17.30 -0.05
CA MET A 1 5.87 15.96 -0.27
C MET A 1 4.35 16.04 -0.10
N ARG A 2 3.60 16.03 -1.20
CA ARG A 2 2.13 16.14 -1.20
C ARG A 2 1.54 14.76 -1.50
N TYR A 3 1.00 14.08 -0.50
CA TYR A 3 0.37 12.78 -0.66
C TYR A 3 -1.11 12.94 -1.00
N ARG A 4 -1.62 12.20 -1.98
CA ARG A 4 -3.03 12.22 -2.42
C ARG A 4 -3.68 10.89 -2.07
N ILE A 5 -4.50 10.90 -1.02
CA ILE A 5 -5.14 9.72 -0.43
C ILE A 5 -6.44 9.43 -1.19
N PHE A 6 -6.56 8.26 -1.80
CA PHE A 6 -7.85 7.73 -2.25
C PHE A 6 -8.52 7.06 -1.05
N ARG A 7 -9.73 7.52 -0.69
CA ARG A 7 -10.48 7.05 0.49
C ARG A 7 -10.56 5.51 0.51
N THR A 8 -10.54 4.87 1.68
CA THR A 8 -11.19 5.31 2.93
C THR A 8 -10.43 6.37 3.75
N VAL A 9 -10.88 7.60 3.54
CA VAL A 9 -10.93 8.83 4.35
C VAL A 9 -9.84 9.13 5.38
N ASP A 10 -8.99 10.12 5.05
CA ASP A 10 -8.58 11.17 6.01
C ASP A 10 -8.30 12.49 5.25
N PRO A 11 -8.84 13.67 5.65
CA PRO A 11 -8.72 14.92 4.89
C PRO A 11 -7.33 15.60 4.91
N GLY A 12 -6.31 15.00 5.54
CA GLY A 12 -5.15 15.74 6.05
C GLY A 12 -3.79 15.59 5.33
N GLY A 13 -3.65 14.70 4.34
CA GLY A 13 -2.54 14.73 3.35
C GLY A 13 -1.09 14.80 3.87
N ASN A 14 -0.76 14.30 5.05
CA ASN A 14 0.61 14.34 5.61
C ASN A 14 1.13 12.94 5.99
N CYS A 15 2.44 12.71 6.00
CA CYS A 15 3.09 11.42 6.31
C CYS A 15 2.73 10.88 7.73
N ARG A 16 2.36 11.80 8.63
CA ARG A 16 1.77 11.50 9.94
C ARG A 16 0.36 10.86 9.88
N SER A 17 -0.39 11.08 8.79
CA SER A 17 -1.73 10.50 8.56
C SER A 17 -1.68 9.05 8.07
N ILE A 18 -0.66 8.65 7.31
CA ILE A 18 -0.42 7.22 7.00
C ILE A 18 -0.10 6.48 8.29
N PHE A 19 0.76 7.06 9.14
CA PHE A 19 1.03 6.54 10.48
C PHE A 19 -0.24 6.50 11.34
N LYS A 20 -1.11 7.52 11.30
CA LYS A 20 -2.41 7.50 12.00
C LYS A 20 -3.38 6.45 11.45
N SER A 21 -3.36 6.17 10.16
CA SER A 21 -4.22 5.15 9.53
C SER A 21 -3.74 3.75 9.89
N LEU A 22 -2.41 3.52 9.88
CA LEU A 22 -1.79 2.34 10.48
C LEU A 22 -2.09 2.22 11.98
N LEU A 23 -1.97 3.31 12.74
CA LEU A 23 -2.34 3.36 14.16
C LEU A 23 -3.84 3.15 14.38
N ALA A 24 -4.70 3.47 13.41
CA ALA A 24 -6.15 3.20 13.47
C ALA A 24 -6.43 1.71 13.21
N LEU A 25 -5.66 1.08 12.32
CA LEU A 25 -5.61 -0.38 12.18
C LEU A 25 -5.03 -1.05 13.45
N GLU A 26 -4.10 -0.41 14.16
CA GLU A 26 -3.62 -0.93 15.46
C GLU A 26 -4.63 -0.72 16.61
N LYS A 27 -5.35 0.42 16.65
CA LYS A 27 -6.36 0.74 17.68
C LYS A 27 -7.59 -0.16 17.64
N THR A 28 -7.82 -0.82 16.51
CA THR A 28 -8.85 -1.84 16.36
C THR A 28 -8.41 -3.22 16.90
N ARG A 29 -7.43 -3.29 17.81
CA ARG A 29 -7.07 -4.53 18.57
C ARG A 29 -6.70 -5.77 17.74
N ILE A 30 -6.59 -5.65 16.42
CA ILE A 30 -6.37 -6.72 15.42
C ILE A 30 -5.64 -5.95 14.30
N VAL A 31 -4.37 -6.12 13.96
CA VAL A 31 -3.79 -7.34 13.40
C VAL A 31 -2.24 -7.26 13.53
N LYS A 32 -1.64 -8.12 14.34
CA LYS A 32 -0.20 -8.41 14.19
C LYS A 32 -0.04 -9.39 13.02
N ASN A 33 1.09 -9.34 12.32
CA ASN A 33 1.45 -10.38 11.35
C ASN A 33 0.67 -10.40 10.01
N ILE A 34 0.11 -9.27 9.57
CA ILE A 34 -0.44 -9.13 8.21
C ILE A 34 0.65 -9.07 7.14
N ARG A 35 0.26 -9.41 5.91
CA ARG A 35 1.12 -9.40 4.72
C ARG A 35 0.86 -8.15 3.90
N VAL A 36 1.85 -7.26 3.87
CA VAL A 36 1.80 -5.95 3.23
C VAL A 36 2.58 -5.97 1.94
N LEU A 37 1.93 -5.62 0.83
CA LEU A 37 2.57 -5.40 -0.46
C LEU A 37 3.05 -3.95 -0.56
N ILE A 38 4.28 -3.74 -1.03
CA ILE A 38 4.80 -2.42 -1.38
C ILE A 38 5.18 -2.45 -2.87
N ALA A 39 4.41 -1.75 -3.69
CA ALA A 39 4.71 -1.49 -5.09
C ALA A 39 5.54 -0.21 -5.22
N SER A 40 6.82 -0.36 -5.55
CA SER A 40 7.78 0.74 -5.67
C SER A 40 8.92 0.36 -6.61
N ASP A 41 9.31 1.29 -7.48
CA ASP A 41 10.40 1.11 -8.45
C ASP A 41 11.80 1.09 -7.78
N SER A 42 11.86 1.45 -6.49
CA SER A 42 13.10 1.64 -5.75
C SER A 42 12.97 1.13 -4.31
N PRO A 43 13.66 0.02 -3.97
CA PRO A 43 13.74 -0.47 -2.60
C PRO A 43 14.32 0.56 -1.63
N LEU A 44 15.17 1.48 -2.09
CA LEU A 44 15.73 2.56 -1.27
C LEU A 44 14.67 3.58 -0.86
N GLN A 45 13.79 3.98 -1.78
CA GLN A 45 12.73 4.95 -1.51
C GLN A 45 11.69 4.39 -0.53
N SER A 46 11.39 3.08 -0.62
CA SER A 46 10.46 2.41 0.28
C SER A 46 11.12 1.89 1.58
N ARG A 47 12.43 2.01 1.76
CA ARG A 47 13.17 1.41 2.89
C ARG A 47 12.71 1.88 4.27
N SER A 48 12.25 3.11 4.40
CA SER A 48 11.73 3.63 5.67
C SER A 48 10.38 3.02 6.02
N LEU A 49 9.48 2.91 5.03
CA LEU A 49 8.19 2.24 5.16
C LEU A 49 8.36 0.75 5.47
N GLN A 50 9.26 0.07 4.76
CA GLN A 50 9.60 -1.34 5.02
C GLN A 50 10.07 -1.55 6.46
N ARG A 51 11.06 -0.76 6.92
CA ARG A 51 11.57 -0.89 8.29
C ARG A 51 10.48 -0.68 9.33
N MET A 52 9.65 0.34 9.15
CA MET A 52 8.55 0.62 10.07
C MET A 52 7.53 -0.53 10.11
N LEU A 53 7.11 -1.06 8.96
CA LEU A 53 6.16 -2.18 8.92
C LEU A 53 6.75 -3.47 9.51
N ALA A 54 8.02 -3.76 9.21
CA ALA A 54 8.73 -4.92 9.77
C ALA A 54 8.89 -4.82 11.29
N GLN A 55 9.23 -3.64 11.81
CA GLN A 55 9.36 -3.39 13.26
C GLN A 55 8.05 -3.62 14.02
N ASN A 56 6.91 -3.47 13.35
CA ASN A 56 5.58 -3.76 13.92
C ASN A 56 5.13 -5.23 13.69
N GLY A 57 6.02 -6.08 13.16
CA GLY A 57 5.77 -7.51 13.01
C GLY A 57 4.94 -7.87 11.79
N HIS A 58 4.93 -7.04 10.75
CA HIS A 58 4.26 -7.36 9.48
C HIS A 58 5.20 -8.06 8.50
N GLN A 59 4.64 -8.92 7.65
CA GLN A 59 5.35 -9.52 6.53
C GLN A 59 5.30 -8.56 5.35
N ILE A 60 6.44 -8.36 4.68
CA ILE A 60 6.53 -7.43 3.56
C ILE A 60 6.78 -8.21 2.28
N VAL A 61 5.99 -7.88 1.26
CA VAL A 61 6.18 -8.31 -0.12
C VAL A 61 6.53 -7.06 -0.93
N GLN A 62 7.55 -7.14 -1.78
CA GLN A 62 7.87 -6.06 -2.72
C GLN A 62 7.44 -6.42 -4.13
N ALA A 63 6.98 -5.40 -4.85
CA ALA A 63 6.81 -5.43 -6.30
C ALA A 63 7.51 -4.20 -6.90
N GLY A 64 8.34 -4.43 -7.92
CA GLY A 64 9.06 -3.39 -8.65
C GLY A 64 8.23 -2.70 -9.74
N SER A 65 7.10 -3.29 -10.11
CA SER A 65 6.21 -2.81 -11.17
C SER A 65 4.74 -2.99 -10.80
N SER A 66 3.85 -2.33 -11.54
CA SER A 66 2.42 -2.55 -11.37
C SER A 66 2.01 -3.95 -11.77
N GLN A 67 2.61 -4.53 -12.81
CA GLN A 67 2.32 -5.88 -13.24
C GLN A 67 2.66 -6.90 -12.13
N GLU A 68 3.83 -6.77 -11.49
CA GLU A 68 4.20 -7.60 -10.35
C GLU A 68 3.24 -7.40 -9.17
N ALA A 69 2.83 -6.15 -8.91
CA ALA A 69 1.90 -5.85 -7.83
C ALA A 69 0.53 -6.51 -8.05
N MET A 70 -0.02 -6.43 -9.27
CA MET A 70 -1.27 -7.13 -9.63
C MET A 70 -1.11 -8.65 -9.51
N ALA A 71 0.01 -9.22 -9.97
CA ALA A 71 0.26 -10.66 -9.82
C ALA A 71 0.34 -11.10 -8.34
N HIS A 72 0.78 -10.23 -7.44
CA HIS A 72 0.75 -10.50 -5.99
C HIS A 72 -0.64 -10.39 -5.39
N ILE A 73 -1.44 -9.43 -5.86
CA ILE A 73 -2.83 -9.24 -5.46
C ILE A 73 -3.67 -10.46 -5.88
N ASP A 74 -3.53 -10.90 -7.14
CA ASP A 74 -4.30 -12.01 -7.72
C ASP A 74 -4.02 -13.37 -7.08
N LYS A 75 -2.80 -13.56 -6.55
CA LYS A 75 -2.43 -14.81 -5.85
C LYS A 75 -3.13 -14.98 -4.50
N HIS A 76 -3.85 -13.95 -4.03
CA HIS A 76 -4.48 -13.85 -2.71
C HIS A 76 -3.49 -14.04 -1.54
N GLY A 77 -3.71 -13.31 -0.44
CA GLY A 77 -2.81 -13.32 0.72
C GLY A 77 -1.94 -12.07 0.86
N VAL A 78 -2.42 -10.95 0.36
CA VAL A 78 -1.99 -9.60 0.77
C VAL A 78 -3.18 -8.96 1.48
N ASP A 79 -2.93 -8.35 2.63
CA ASP A 79 -3.95 -7.71 3.47
C ASP A 79 -3.98 -6.18 3.30
N LEU A 80 -2.89 -5.60 2.77
CA LEU A 80 -2.73 -4.16 2.56
C LEU A 80 -1.69 -3.90 1.46
N CYS A 81 -1.97 -2.94 0.57
CA CYS A 81 -1.03 -2.50 -0.45
C CYS A 81 -0.60 -1.04 -0.23
N PHE A 82 0.69 -0.77 -0.31
CA PHE A 82 1.26 0.56 -0.49
C PHE A 82 1.76 0.68 -1.92
N VAL A 83 1.34 1.72 -2.64
CA VAL A 83 1.66 1.89 -4.07
C VAL A 83 2.26 3.27 -4.31
N GLN A 84 3.41 3.35 -4.97
CA GLN A 84 3.96 4.62 -5.44
C GLN A 84 3.10 5.22 -6.56
N ASP A 85 2.97 6.54 -6.59
CA ASP A 85 2.27 7.28 -7.64
C ASP A 85 2.85 7.05 -9.05
N VAL A 86 4.17 6.84 -9.13
CA VAL A 86 4.92 6.48 -10.32
C VAL A 86 5.56 5.11 -10.15
N LEU A 87 5.27 4.19 -11.07
CA LEU A 87 5.93 2.91 -11.26
C LEU A 87 6.57 2.87 -12.66
N PRO A 88 7.49 1.95 -12.96
CA PRO A 88 8.21 1.96 -14.24
C PRO A 88 7.33 1.62 -15.45
N ASP A 89 6.21 0.93 -15.24
CA ASP A 89 5.31 0.44 -16.29
C ASP A 89 4.03 1.28 -16.42
N GLN A 90 3.44 1.73 -15.32
CA GLN A 90 2.25 2.60 -15.33
C GLN A 90 2.13 3.47 -14.08
N SER A 91 1.16 4.38 -14.03
CA SER A 91 0.88 5.12 -12.79
C SER A 91 0.31 4.20 -11.71
N GLY A 92 0.66 4.45 -10.44
CA GLY A 92 -0.01 3.79 -9.31
C GLY A 92 -1.51 4.02 -9.27
N LEU A 93 -2.02 5.10 -9.87
CA LEU A 93 -3.45 5.35 -10.00
C LEU A 93 -4.10 4.49 -11.09
N GLU A 94 -3.35 4.16 -12.14
CA GLU A 94 -3.79 3.24 -13.21
C GLU A 94 -3.90 1.82 -12.65
N LEU A 95 -2.93 1.39 -11.85
CA LEU A 95 -3.01 0.16 -11.06
C LEU A 95 -4.29 0.12 -10.22
N CYS A 96 -4.55 1.17 -9.43
CA CYS A 96 -5.75 1.23 -8.58
C CYS A 96 -7.05 1.13 -9.39
N ARG A 97 -7.11 1.77 -10.56
CA ARG A 97 -8.27 1.69 -11.47
C ARG A 97 -8.44 0.28 -12.04
N ALA A 98 -7.35 -0.33 -12.52
CA ALA A 98 -7.36 -1.69 -13.05
C ALA A 98 -7.81 -2.69 -11.98
N TYR A 99 -7.28 -2.59 -10.77
CA TYR A 99 -7.68 -3.41 -9.63
C TYR A 99 -9.15 -3.22 -9.26
N ALA A 100 -9.64 -1.97 -9.22
CA ALA A 100 -11.04 -1.69 -8.93
C ALA A 100 -11.99 -2.25 -9.99
N ALA A 101 -11.58 -2.29 -11.26
CA ALA A 101 -12.36 -2.86 -12.36
C ALA A 101 -12.36 -4.40 -12.37
N ALA A 102 -11.28 -5.04 -11.89
CA ALA A 102 -11.13 -6.48 -11.90
C ALA A 102 -11.82 -7.20 -10.72
N SER A 103 -12.12 -6.50 -9.61
CA SER A 103 -12.69 -7.12 -8.40
C SER A 103 -13.97 -6.43 -7.92
N GLU A 104 -15.06 -7.22 -7.81
CA GLU A 104 -16.38 -6.81 -7.32
C GLU A 104 -16.59 -7.08 -5.81
N ALA A 105 -15.82 -7.97 -5.16
CA ALA A 105 -15.97 -8.34 -3.75
C ALA A 105 -14.61 -8.49 -3.04
N ASP A 106 -14.54 -8.05 -1.77
CA ASP A 106 -13.35 -8.00 -0.90
C ASP A 106 -12.14 -7.27 -1.49
N ARG A 107 -12.22 -5.93 -1.49
CA ARG A 107 -11.09 -5.08 -1.91
C ARG A 107 -10.07 -4.94 -0.79
N ILE A 108 -8.90 -5.52 -1.00
CA ILE A 108 -7.65 -5.18 -0.29
C ILE A 108 -7.50 -3.65 -0.24
N PRO A 109 -7.28 -3.06 0.94
CA PRO A 109 -7.03 -1.62 1.07
C PRO A 109 -5.73 -1.24 0.35
N ILE A 110 -5.77 -0.13 -0.40
CA ILE A 110 -4.62 0.42 -1.11
C ILE A 110 -4.33 1.83 -0.61
N VAL A 111 -3.08 2.09 -0.22
CA VAL A 111 -2.55 3.40 0.15
C VAL A 111 -1.58 3.87 -0.91
N VAL A 112 -1.93 4.95 -1.61
CA VAL A 112 -1.03 5.57 -2.59
C VAL A 112 -0.14 6.59 -1.89
N PHE A 113 1.16 6.53 -2.17
CA PHE A 113 2.14 7.47 -1.64
C PHE A 113 3.04 8.02 -2.75
N SER A 114 3.58 9.22 -2.56
CA SER A 114 4.45 9.89 -3.54
C SER A 114 5.82 10.16 -2.94
N ARG A 115 6.77 10.54 -3.80
CA ARG A 115 7.98 11.25 -3.38
C ARG A 115 7.70 12.68 -2.91
#